data_AF-A0A1H9QD64-F1
#
_entry.id   AF-A0A1H9QD64-F1
#
_cell.length_a   1.000
_cell.length_b   1.000
_cell.length_c   1.000
_cell.angle_alpha   90.00
_cell.angle_beta   90.00
_cell.angle_gamma   90.00
#
_symmetry.space_group_name_H-M   'P 1'
#
loop_
_entity.id
_entity.type
_entity.pdbx_description
1 polymer ?
#
loop_
_entity_poly.entity_id
_entity_poly.type
_entity_poly.pdbx_seq_one_letter_code
_entity_poly.pdbx_strand_id
1 'polypeptide(L)' 'MRDVEPQPILPFRVHFEDETITPVDIAACDPDEARKRASIRHPGKPINKVKIVREKI' A
#
# COMPACT_ATOMS: atom_id res chain seq x y z
N MET A 1 -24.27 -14.61 -9.37
CA MET A 1 -23.15 -13.64 -9.42
C MET A 1 -22.51 -13.70 -8.05
N ARG A 2 -21.20 -13.92 -7.93
CA ARG A 2 -20.55 -13.88 -6.60
C ARG A 2 -20.59 -12.42 -6.17
N ASP A 3 -21.38 -12.11 -5.14
CA ASP A 3 -21.28 -10.87 -4.38
C ASP A 3 -19.81 -10.71 -3.98
N VAL A 4 -19.09 -9.83 -4.67
CA VAL A 4 -17.76 -9.42 -4.24
C VAL A 4 -18.05 -8.50 -3.07
N GLU A 5 -18.10 -9.04 -1.85
CA GLU A 5 -18.09 -8.22 -0.65
C GLU A 5 -17.00 -7.15 -0.82
N PRO A 6 -17.29 -5.87 -0.55
CA PRO A 6 -16.27 -4.83 -0.67
C PRO A 6 -15.13 -5.21 0.27
N GLN A 7 -14.00 -5.59 -0.32
CA GLN A 7 -12.83 -5.96 0.46
C GLN A 7 -12.50 -4.78 1.37
N PRO A 8 -12.30 -5.01 2.69
CA PRO A 8 -12.08 -3.92 3.62
C PRO A 8 -10.84 -3.14 3.17
N ILE A 9 -11.02 -1.83 2.98
CA ILE A 9 -9.90 -0.96 2.64
C ILE A 9 -9.01 -0.86 3.87
N LEU A 10 -7.79 -1.38 3.75
CA LEU A 10 -6.79 -1.35 4.81
C LEU A 10 -5.75 -0.27 4.52
N PRO A 11 -5.21 0.40 5.56
CA PRO A 11 -4.08 1.29 5.37
C PRO A 11 -2.80 0.46 5.21
N PHE A 12 -2.16 0.58 4.06
CA PHE A 12 -0.89 -0.05 3.74
C PHE A 12 0.23 1.00 3.75
N ARG A 13 1.27 0.77 4.55
CA ARG A 13 2.50 1.54 4.54
C ARG A 13 3.50 0.96 3.57
N VAL A 14 3.82 1.71 2.53
CA VAL A 14 4.77 1.34 1.48
C VAL A 14 6.12 1.99 1.76
N HIS A 15 7.15 1.16 1.91
CA HIS A 15 8.53 1.59 2.03
C HIS A 15 9.25 1.38 0.70
N PHE A 16 10.08 2.34 0.34
CA PHE A 16 10.91 2.30 -0.86
C PHE A 16 12.29 1.71 -0.55
N GLU A 17 13.04 1.31 -1.58
CA GLU A 17 14.44 0.88 -1.40
C GLU A 17 15.33 2.04 -0.96
N ASP A 18 15.00 3.24 -1.41
CA ASP A 18 15.67 4.47 -1.03
C ASP A 18 15.18 4.91 0.36
N GLU A 19 16.02 4.70 1.37
CA GLU A 19 15.73 5.03 2.78
C GLU A 19 15.56 6.53 3.02
N THR A 20 15.97 7.38 2.07
CA THR A 20 15.72 8.83 2.12
C THR A 20 14.27 9.19 1.78
N ILE A 21 13.53 8.25 1.19
CA ILE A 21 12.12 8.45 0.84
C ILE A 21 11.26 8.06 2.03
N THR A 22 10.45 9.02 2.46
CA THR A 22 9.48 8.78 3.53
C THR A 22 8.47 7.70 3.10
N PRO A 23 8.25 6.65 3.92
CA PRO A 23 7.25 5.64 3.61
C PRO A 23 5.86 6.27 3.51
N VAL A 24 5.05 5.81 2.56
CA VAL A 24 3.71 6.37 2.31
C VAL A 24 2.62 5.43 2.76
N ASP A 25 1.59 5.98 3.40
CA ASP A 25 0.39 5.25 3.76
C ASP A 25 -0.65 5.36 2.63
N ILE A 26 -1.10 4.21 2.16
CA ILE A 26 -2.04 4.06 1.05
C ILE A 26 -3.18 3.16 1.49
N ALA A 27 -4.39 3.71 1.46
CA ALA A 27 -5.60 2.92 1.61
C ALA A 27 -5.81 2.06 0.36
N ALA A 28 -5.81 0.75 0.49
CA ALA A 28 -6.05 -0.20 -0.61
C ALA A 28 -6.80 -1.43 -0.10
N CYS A 29 -7.38 -2.21 -0.99
CA CYS A 29 -7.99 -3.49 -0.61
C CYS A 29 -6.94 -4.58 -0.42
N ASP A 30 -5.84 -4.50 -1.18
CA ASP A 30 -4.81 -5.52 -1.23
C ASP A 30 -3.40 -4.90 -1.41
N PRO A 31 -2.33 -5.66 -1.08
CA PRO A 31 -0.96 -5.15 -1.19
C PRO A 31 -0.52 -4.84 -2.62
N ASP A 32 -1.08 -5.49 -3.66
CA ASP A 32 -0.73 -5.23 -5.06
C ASP A 32 -1.31 -3.91 -5.55
N GLU A 33 -2.54 -3.60 -5.15
CA GLU A 33 -3.18 -2.31 -5.37
C GLU A 33 -2.42 -1.20 -4.62
N ALA A 34 -2.01 -1.45 -3.37
CA ALA A 34 -1.16 -0.53 -2.63
C ALA A 34 0.17 -0.25 -3.38
N ARG A 35 0.81 -1.28 -3.94
CA ARG A 35 2.03 -1.12 -4.77
C ARG A 35 1.76 -0.29 -6.01
N LYS A 36 0.69 -0.58 -6.77
CA LYS A 36 0.34 0.19 -7.97
C LYS A 36 0.11 1.67 -7.65
N ARG A 37 -0.66 1.96 -6.60
CA ARG A 37 -0.92 3.34 -6.14
C ARG A 37 0.37 4.02 -5.67
N ALA A 38 1.26 3.31 -4.98
CA ALA A 38 2.56 3.85 -4.58
C ALA A 38 3.44 4.17 -5.79
N SER A 39 3.49 3.29 -6.80
CA SER A 39 4.25 3.52 -8.03
C SER A 39 3.71 4.71 -8.84
N ILE A 40 2.41 4.98 -8.79
CA ILE A 40 1.80 6.17 -9.42
C ILE A 40 2.22 7.43 -8.66
N ARG A 41 2.25 7.39 -7.32
CA ARG A 41 2.58 8.54 -6.48
C ARG A 41 4.09 8.85 -6.46
N HIS A 42 4.93 7.83 -6.61
CA HIS A 42 6.38 7.92 -6.66
C HIS A 42 6.90 7.18 -7.90
N PRO A 43 6.72 7.76 -9.10
CA PRO A 43 7.16 7.12 -10.34
C PRO A 43 8.68 6.94 -10.36
N GLY A 44 9.12 5.73 -10.71
CA GLY A 44 10.54 5.40 -10.81
C GLY A 44 11.24 5.12 -9.48
N LYS A 45 10.52 5.07 -8.35
CA LYS A 45 11.08 4.68 -7.06
C LYS A 45 10.75 3.22 -6.74
N PRO A 46 11.75 2.31 -6.68
CA PRO A 46 11.50 0.90 -6.40
C PRO A 46 10.97 0.71 -4.97
N ILE A 47 9.95 -0.13 -4.86
CA ILE A 47 9.29 -0.47 -3.59
C ILE A 47 10.03 -1.64 -2.96
N ASN A 48 10.48 -1.46 -1.72
CA ASN A 48 11.16 -2.49 -0.94
C ASN A 48 10.16 -3.40 -0.22
N LYS A 49 9.29 -2.81 0.61
CA LYS A 49 8.33 -3.56 1.45
C LYS A 49 7.01 -2.83 1.60
N VAL A 50 5.93 -3.60 1.71
CA VAL A 50 4.58 -3.09 1.99
C VAL A 50 4.07 -3.75 3.26
N LYS A 51 3.58 -2.94 4.20
CA LYS A 51 3.07 -3.40 5.49
C LYS A 51 1.64 -2.94 5.69
N ILE A 52 0.76 -3.79 6.22
CA ILE A 52 -0.55 -3.35 6.68
C ILE A 52 -0.38 -2.65 8.02
N VAL A 53 -0.82 -1.40 8.12
CA VAL A 53 -0.98 -0.70 9.39
C VAL A 53 -2.32 -1.14 9.96
N ARG A 54 -2.31 -1.90 11.05
CA ARG A 54 -3.51 -2.15 11.85
C ARG A 54 -3.31 -1.40 13.15
N GLU A 55 -4.21 -0.47 13.47
CA GLU A 55 -4.31 -0.02 14.85
C GLU A 55 -4.66 -1.24 15.69
N LYS A 56 -3.78 -1.53 16.66
CA LYS A 56 -4.06 -2.55 17.66
C LYS A 56 -5.05 -1.89 18.63
N ILE A 57 -6.33 -2.25 18.50
CA ILE A 57 -7.36 -1.96 19.50
C ILE A 57 -7.03 -2.75 20.77
#